data_AF-A0A7U9S9Y6-F1
#
_entry.id   AF-A0A7U9S9Y6-F1
#
_cell.length_a   1.000
_cell.length_b   1.000
_cell.length_c   1.000
_cell.angle_alpha   90.00
_cell.angle_beta   90.00
_cell.angle_gamma   90.00
#
_symmetry.space_group_name_H-M   'P 1'
#
loop_
_entity.id
_entity.type
_entity.pdbx_description
1 polymer ?
#
loop_
_entity_poly.entity_id
_entity_poly.type
_entity_poly.pdbx_seq_one_letter_code
_entity_poly.pdbx_strand_id
1 'polypeptide(L)'
;METIEKLWEAACSGDIEVLEKYYKTAENMRYFKFGKEHSLIMGAFRNNQWEIIDYLLSIKETITKDEKEEIQTELNRVKYMEILAQLEK
;
A
#
# COMPACT_ATOMS: atom_id res chain seq x y z
N MET A 1 15.81 -3.88 -12.41
CA MET A 1 15.21 -4.69 -11.34
C MET A 1 15.37 -3.99 -9.98
N GLU A 2 16.55 -3.43 -9.66
CA GLU A 2 16.79 -2.67 -8.41
C GLU A 2 15.82 -1.51 -8.10
N THR A 3 15.22 -0.89 -9.12
CA THR A 3 14.36 0.28 -8.92
C THR A 3 13.03 -0.08 -8.24
N ILE A 4 12.40 -1.20 -8.61
CA ILE A 4 11.11 -1.59 -8.02
C ILE A 4 11.27 -2.13 -6.59
N GLU A 5 12.38 -2.80 -6.30
CA GLU A 5 12.72 -3.27 -4.95
C GLU A 5 12.91 -2.08 -4.00
N LYS A 6 13.70 -1.08 -4.41
CA LYS A 6 13.90 0.16 -3.63
C LYS A 6 12.60 0.92 -3.40
N LEU A 7 11.73 1.01 -4.41
CA LEU A 7 10.44 1.68 -4.28
C LEU A 7 9.46 0.91 -3.41
N TRP A 8 9.48 -0.43 -3.47
CA TRP A 8 8.71 -1.28 -2.58
C TRP A 8 9.15 -1.10 -1.12
N GLU A 9 10.46 -1.13 -0.87
CA GLU A 9 11.02 -0.90 0.47
C GLU A 9 10.65 0.49 0.99
N ALA A 10 10.80 1.53 0.17
CA ALA A 10 10.40 2.89 0.51
C ALA A 10 8.90 3.00 0.84
N ALA A 11 8.05 2.32 0.06
CA ALA A 11 6.63 2.29 0.33
C ALA A 11 6.30 1.58 1.66
N CYS A 12 7.03 0.51 2.01
CA CYS A 12 6.86 -0.19 3.28
C CYS A 12 7.40 0.60 4.48
N SER A 13 8.49 1.35 4.30
CA SER A 13 9.17 2.08 5.39
C SER A 13 8.66 3.49 5.62
N GLY A 14 7.92 4.08 4.67
CA GLY A 14 7.49 5.48 4.76
C GLY A 14 8.47 6.48 4.15
N ASP A 15 9.44 6.04 3.34
CA ASP A 15 10.46 6.91 2.77
C ASP A 15 9.94 7.66 1.52
N ILE A 16 9.26 8.78 1.77
CA ILE A 16 8.67 9.62 0.71
C ILE A 16 9.74 10.23 -0.20
N GLU A 17 10.93 10.55 0.32
CA GLU A 17 12.01 11.16 -0.47
C GLU A 17 12.51 10.20 -1.56
N VAL A 18 12.64 8.91 -1.23
CA VAL A 18 12.99 7.87 -2.21
C VAL A 18 11.88 7.73 -3.25
N LEU A 19 10.61 7.75 -2.83
CA LEU A 19 9.48 7.70 -3.76
C LEU A 19 9.48 8.91 -4.71
N GLU A 20 9.57 10.14 -4.21
CA GLU A 20 9.63 11.34 -5.05
C GLU A 20 10.84 11.39 -6.00
N LYS A 21 11.98 10.85 -5.54
CA LYS A 21 13.23 10.86 -6.31
C LYS A 21 13.20 9.85 -7.45
N TYR A 22 12.66 8.66 -7.23
CA TYR A 22 12.77 7.54 -8.17
C TYR A 22 11.45 7.20 -8.87
N TYR A 23 10.30 7.60 -8.33
CA TYR A 23 8.98 7.46 -8.93
C TYR A 23 8.67 8.63 -9.87
N LYS A 24 9.56 8.89 -10.84
CA LYS A 24 9.49 10.11 -11.65
C LYS A 24 8.60 10.03 -12.88
N THR A 25 8.28 8.85 -13.39
CA THR A 25 7.64 8.70 -14.71
C THR A 25 6.92 7.36 -14.92
N ALA A 26 6.70 6.55 -13.88
CA ALA A 26 6.39 5.15 -14.10
C ALA A 26 4.88 4.86 -14.12
N GLU A 27 4.44 4.16 -15.16
CA GLU A 27 3.16 3.47 -15.18
C GLU A 27 3.13 2.46 -14.03
N ASN A 28 2.30 2.70 -13.00
CA ASN A 28 1.87 1.77 -11.95
C ASN A 28 2.82 0.57 -11.72
N MET A 29 4.05 0.83 -11.26
CA MET A 29 5.02 -0.25 -11.17
C MET A 29 4.61 -1.28 -10.13
N ARG A 30 4.71 -2.55 -10.52
CA ARG A 30 4.27 -3.66 -9.69
C ARG A 30 5.46 -4.44 -9.16
N TYR A 31 5.45 -4.71 -7.87
CA TYR A 31 6.44 -5.54 -7.20
C TYR A 31 5.97 -6.99 -7.17
N PHE A 32 6.75 -7.92 -7.73
CA PHE A 32 6.39 -9.34 -7.74
C PHE A 32 6.92 -10.05 -6.49
N LYS A 33 6.00 -10.55 -5.65
CA LYS A 33 6.35 -11.33 -4.46
C LYS A 33 5.25 -12.32 -4.10
N PHE A 34 5.63 -13.48 -3.58
CA PHE A 34 4.70 -14.55 -3.22
C PHE A 34 3.82 -15.01 -4.40
N GLY A 35 4.37 -15.03 -5.61
CA GLY A 35 3.67 -15.50 -6.81
C GLY A 35 2.65 -14.53 -7.40
N LYS A 36 2.52 -13.30 -6.86
CA LYS A 36 1.63 -12.26 -7.40
C LYS A 36 2.32 -10.89 -7.46
N GLU A 37 1.77 -10.02 -8.30
CA GLU A 37 2.15 -8.62 -8.43
C GLU A 37 1.38 -7.74 -7.44
N HIS A 38 2.10 -6.83 -6.77
CA HIS A 38 1.54 -5.90 -5.79
C HIS A 38 1.88 -4.45 -6.18
N SER A 39 0.90 -3.56 -6.06
CA SER A 39 1.11 -2.11 -6.08
C SER A 39 1.95 -1.67 -4.89
N LEU A 40 2.64 -0.53 -5.05
CA LEU A 40 3.28 0.15 -3.93
C LEU A 40 2.27 0.52 -2.83
N ILE A 41 1.00 0.79 -3.20
CA ILE A 41 -0.10 1.02 -2.25
C ILE A 41 -0.28 -0.18 -1.32
N MET A 42 -0.19 -1.43 -1.79
CA MET A 42 -0.27 -2.60 -0.91
C MET A 42 0.92 -2.71 0.04
N GLY A 43 2.10 -2.31 -0.39
CA GLY A 43 3.28 -2.22 0.48
C GLY A 43 3.06 -1.22 1.62
N ALA A 44 2.60 -0.02 1.28
CA ALA A 44 2.29 1.03 2.25
C ALA A 44 1.12 0.65 3.18
N PHE A 45 0.02 0.14 2.62
CA PHE A 45 -1.18 -0.28 3.37
C PHE A 45 -0.86 -1.34 4.42
N ARG A 46 -0.17 -2.41 4.04
CA ARG A 46 0.17 -3.50 4.97
C ARG A 46 1.12 -3.07 6.09
N ASN A 47 1.79 -1.92 5.93
CA ASN A 47 2.69 -1.34 6.93
C ASN A 47 2.13 -0.06 7.57
N ASN A 48 0.84 0.26 7.37
CA ASN A 48 0.18 1.45 7.91
C ASN A 48 0.82 2.80 7.53
N GLN A 49 1.48 2.86 6.37
CA GLN A 49 2.14 4.08 5.88
C GLN A 49 1.12 4.98 5.15
N TRP A 50 0.22 5.61 5.90
CA TRP A 50 -0.92 6.36 5.34
C TRP A 50 -0.49 7.55 4.47
N GLU A 51 0.54 8.29 4.88
CA GLU A 51 1.07 9.42 4.09
C GLU A 51 1.61 8.97 2.73
N ILE A 52 2.21 7.78 2.67
CA ILE A 52 2.65 7.18 1.41
C ILE A 52 1.45 6.78 0.54
N ILE A 53 0.38 6.26 1.13
CA ILE A 53 -0.84 5.93 0.37
C ILE A 53 -1.41 7.22 -0.26
N ASP A 54 -1.51 8.30 0.52
CA ASP A 54 -2.00 9.59 0.02
C ASP A 54 -1.11 10.12 -1.12
N TYR A 55 0.22 10.05 -0.94
CA TYR A 55 1.17 10.41 -1.98
C TYR A 55 0.98 9.59 -3.26
N LEU A 56 0.94 8.26 -3.16
CA LEU A 56 0.78 7.34 -4.29
C LEU A 56 -0.55 7.58 -5.03
N LEU A 57 -1.64 7.81 -4.29
CA LEU A 57 -2.94 8.16 -4.88
C LEU A 57 -2.89 9.53 -5.60
N SER A 58 -2.17 10.51 -5.05
CA SER A 58 -2.03 11.84 -5.65
C SER A 58 -1.35 11.81 -7.02
N ILE A 59 -0.43 10.86 -7.21
CA ILE A 59 0.26 10.62 -8.49
C ILE A 59 -0.44 9.58 -9.38
N LYS A 60 -1.69 9.23 -9.05
CA LYS A 60 -2.57 8.33 -9.80
C LYS A 60 -2.13 6.86 -9.82
N GLU A 61 -1.43 6.42 -8.77
CA GLU A 61 -1.18 4.99 -8.55
C GLU A 61 -2.53 4.26 -8.40
N THR A 62 -2.64 3.09 -9.02
CA THR A 62 -3.86 2.28 -9.01
C THR A 62 -3.63 0.92 -8.36
N ILE A 63 -4.71 0.39 -7.80
CA ILE A 63 -4.80 -0.96 -7.27
C ILE A 63 -5.66 -1.82 -8.19
N THR A 64 -5.39 -3.13 -8.19
CA THR A 64 -6.25 -4.10 -8.87
C THR A 64 -7.55 -4.33 -8.09
N LYS A 65 -8.50 -5.01 -8.73
CA LYS A 65 -9.73 -5.46 -8.06
C LYS A 65 -9.41 -6.35 -6.85
N ASP A 66 -8.48 -7.29 -6.99
CA ASP A 66 -8.08 -8.22 -5.94
C ASP A 66 -7.45 -7.49 -4.74
N GLU A 67 -6.59 -6.49 -5.01
CA GLU A 67 -6.01 -5.64 -3.96
C GLU A 67 -7.07 -4.82 -3.24
N LYS A 68 -8.06 -4.29 -3.99
CA LYS A 68 -9.18 -3.56 -3.41
C LYS A 68 -10.02 -4.45 -2.49
N GLU A 69 -10.27 -5.70 -2.88
CA GLU A 69 -10.98 -6.69 -2.06
C GLU A 69 -10.18 -7.06 -0.80
N GLU A 70 -8.85 -7.20 -0.91
CA GLU A 70 -7.95 -7.42 0.23
C GLU A 70 -8.03 -6.25 1.22
N ILE A 71 -7.86 -5.01 0.75
CA ILE A 71 -7.96 -3.80 1.57
C ILE A 71 -9.33 -3.70 2.26
N GLN A 72 -10.42 -3.91 1.52
CA GLN A 72 -11.77 -3.80 2.07
C GLN A 72 -12.02 -4.85 3.17
N THR A 73 -11.50 -6.07 2.98
CA THR A 73 -11.60 -7.15 3.97
C THR A 73 -10.89 -6.75 5.27
N GLU A 74 -9.69 -6.20 5.16
CA GLU A 74 -8.91 -5.74 6.32
C GLU A 74 -9.56 -4.56 7.05
N LEU A 75 -10.08 -3.58 6.32
CA LEU A 75 -10.82 -2.46 6.92
C LEU A 75 -12.09 -2.93 7.64
N ASN A 76 -12.81 -3.90 7.06
CA ASN A 76 -13.96 -4.51 7.72
C ASN A 76 -13.55 -5.26 9.00
N ARG A 77 -12.44 -5.98 8.98
CA ARG A 77 -11.90 -6.66 10.16
C ARG A 77 -11.61 -5.68 11.29
N VAL A 78 -10.93 -4.57 11.00
CA VAL A 78 -10.66 -3.50 11.98
C VAL A 78 -11.96 -2.94 12.56
N LYS A 79 -12.93 -2.59 11.70
CA LYS A 79 -14.24 -2.11 12.13
C LYS A 79 -14.97 -3.09 13.06
N TYR A 80 -14.95 -4.39 12.76
CA TYR A 80 -15.60 -5.39 13.62
C TYR A 80 -14.88 -5.53 14.97
N MET A 81 -13.54 -5.46 15.01
CA MET A 81 -12.79 -5.47 16.27
C MET A 81 -13.17 -4.29 17.16
N GLU A 82 -13.35 -3.09 16.60
CA GLU A 82 -13.80 -1.91 17.34
C GLU A 82 -15.20 -2.08 17.94
N ILE A 83 -16.14 -2.66 17.17
CA ILE A 83 -17.49 -2.95 17.65
C ILE A 83 -17.45 -3.93 18.82
N LEU A 84 -16.70 -5.03 18.68
CA LEU A 84 -16.57 -6.04 19.74
C LEU A 84 -15.96 -5.43 21.01
N ALA A 85 -14.91 -4.62 20.88
CA ALA A 85 -14.27 -3.94 22.01
C ALA A 85 -15.20 -2.94 22.72
N GLN A 86 -16.23 -2.40 22.05
CA GLN A 86 -17.24 -1.54 22.67
C GLN A 86 -18.31 -2.34 23.42
N LEU A 87 -18.59 -3.58 23.01
CA LEU A 87 -19.56 -4.47 23.67
C LEU A 87 -19.03 -5.08 24.98
N GLU A 88 -17.72 -5.06 25.17
CA GLU A 88 -17.05 -5.50 26.41
C GLU A 88 -17.06 -4.44 27.53
N LYS A 89 -17.60 -3.24 27.27
CA LYS A 89 -17.74 -2.14 28.24
C LYS A 89 -19.13 -2.12 28.87
#